data_AF-A0A3A4U5U6-F1
#
_entry.id   AF-A0A3A4U5U6-F1
#
_cell.length_a   1.000
_cell.length_b   1.000
_cell.length_c   1.000
_cell.angle_alpha   90.00
_cell.angle_beta   90.00
_cell.angle_gamma   90.00
#
_symmetry.space_group_name_H-M   'P 1'
#
loop_
_entity.id
_entity.type
_entity.pdbx_description
1 polymer ?
#
loop_
_entity_poly.entity_id
_entity_poly.type
_entity_poly.pdbx_seq_one_letter_code
_entity_poly.pdbx_strand_id
1 'polypeptide(L)'
;MSLAADLVFTGGPVFTATPAPDAATGHGRMPTALAGRDRMPGALAVLGDRIVAVGQAEEVAALAGRSTRVVDLAGRLLVPGFIDAHAHLLAHGATRGEIDCKYPGARSIRDIQNLIRERARVTPPGRWVRAWGYDQRTHPRVGRPEPRGTRREHRRRRP
;
A
#
# COMPACT_ATOMS: atom_id res chain seq x y z
N MET A 1 39.01 -5.54 10.64
CA MET A 1 38.36 -4.69 9.63
C MET A 1 37.03 -4.25 10.21
N SER A 2 36.82 -2.94 10.41
CA SER A 2 35.51 -2.43 10.83
C SER A 2 34.54 -2.62 9.66
N LEU A 3 33.44 -3.34 9.87
CA LEU A 3 32.42 -3.56 8.84
C LEU A 3 31.57 -2.29 8.73
N ALA A 4 31.94 -1.41 7.79
CA ALA A 4 31.14 -0.25 7.45
C ALA A 4 29.77 -0.69 6.89
N ALA A 5 28.73 0.08 7.17
CA ALA A 5 27.38 -0.17 6.65
C ALA A 5 27.32 0.02 5.13
N ASP A 6 26.42 -0.69 4.45
CA ASP A 6 26.15 -0.49 3.02
C ASP A 6 25.23 0.70 2.78
N LEU A 7 24.28 0.92 3.69
CA LEU A 7 23.24 1.94 3.59
C LEU A 7 22.97 2.56 4.96
N VAL A 8 22.88 3.89 5.01
CA VAL A 8 22.51 4.64 6.21
C VAL A 8 21.39 5.61 5.88
N PHE A 9 20.34 5.62 6.69
CA PHE A 9 19.26 6.62 6.66
C PHE A 9 19.48 7.63 7.78
N THR A 10 19.31 8.92 7.50
CA THR A 10 19.44 10.02 8.47
C THR A 10 18.36 11.08 8.25
N GLY A 11 18.30 12.09 9.12
CA GLY A 11 17.53 13.32 8.86
C GLY A 11 16.02 13.15 8.95
N GLY A 12 15.52 12.10 9.61
CA GLY A 12 14.10 11.87 9.82
C GLY A 12 13.83 10.78 10.87
N PRO A 13 12.61 10.73 11.44
CA PRO A 13 12.28 9.75 12.46
C PRO A 13 12.24 8.32 11.89
N VAL A 14 12.74 7.35 12.67
CA VAL A 14 12.73 5.92 12.36
C VAL A 14 11.78 5.18 13.28
N PHE A 15 10.75 4.55 12.71
CA PHE A 15 9.82 3.71 13.44
C PHE A 15 10.29 2.25 13.43
N THR A 16 10.53 1.67 14.61
CA THR A 16 10.96 0.26 14.74
C THR A 16 9.83 -0.69 15.13
N ALA A 17 8.61 -0.18 15.37
CA ALA A 17 7.48 -0.96 15.91
C ALA A 17 7.77 -1.69 17.23
N THR A 18 8.88 -1.37 17.90
CA THR A 18 9.20 -1.90 19.22
C THR A 18 8.30 -1.19 20.23
N PRO A 19 7.56 -1.93 21.09
CA PRO A 19 6.90 -1.29 22.22
C PRO A 19 7.95 -0.60 23.08
N ALA A 20 7.63 0.59 23.60
CA ALA A 20 8.52 1.29 24.50
C ALA A 20 8.86 0.38 25.71
N PRO A 21 10.07 0.48 26.30
CA PRO A 21 10.51 -0.42 27.37
C PRO A 21 9.58 -0.47 28.60
N ASP A 22 8.70 0.51 28.75
CA ASP A 22 7.72 0.70 29.82
C ASP A 22 6.30 0.18 29.51
N ALA A 23 6.04 -0.33 28.30
CA ALA A 23 4.72 -0.85 27.89
C ALA A 23 4.38 -2.25 28.47
N ALA A 24 5.16 -2.75 29.42
CA ALA A 24 4.99 -4.08 30.05
C ALA A 24 3.97 -4.12 31.21
N THR A 25 3.12 -3.11 31.38
CA THR A 25 2.00 -3.18 32.34
C THR A 25 0.71 -3.58 31.64
N GLY A 26 0.07 -4.61 32.20
CA GLY A 26 -0.92 -5.44 31.52
C GLY A 26 -2.14 -4.71 30.95
N HIS A 27 -2.83 -5.45 30.07
CA HIS A 27 -4.00 -5.09 29.26
C HIS A 27 -3.67 -4.45 27.91
N GLY A 28 -3.27 -5.30 26.94
CA GLY A 28 -3.83 -5.36 25.57
C GLY A 28 -3.92 -4.09 24.72
N ARG A 29 -3.33 -2.97 25.13
CA ARG A 29 -3.31 -1.74 24.34
C ARG A 29 -2.07 -1.79 23.48
N MET A 30 -2.26 -2.15 22.20
CA MET A 30 -1.27 -1.86 21.17
C MET A 30 -0.88 -0.38 21.31
N PRO A 31 0.40 -0.05 21.53
CA PRO A 31 0.82 1.33 21.55
C PRO A 31 0.36 1.99 20.26
N THR A 32 -0.35 3.11 20.34
CA THR A 32 -0.67 3.92 19.16
C THR A 32 0.66 4.40 18.59
N ALA A 33 1.17 3.65 17.61
CA ALA A 33 2.54 3.62 17.09
C ALA A 33 3.13 4.98 16.62
N LEU A 34 2.35 6.05 16.62
CA LEU A 34 2.76 7.39 16.19
C LEU A 34 2.75 8.42 17.32
N ALA A 35 2.49 8.01 18.57
CA ALA A 35 2.50 8.89 19.72
C ALA A 35 3.95 9.24 20.13
N GLY A 36 4.45 10.38 19.62
CA GLY A 36 5.70 11.01 20.06
C GLY A 36 6.82 10.96 19.01
N ARG A 37 6.74 11.81 17.97
CA ARG A 37 7.81 12.00 16.98
C ARG A 37 9.16 12.36 17.62
N ASP A 38 9.12 13.11 18.72
CA ASP A 38 10.31 13.63 19.41
C ASP A 38 11.11 12.55 20.15
N ARG A 39 10.57 11.33 20.28
CA ARG A 39 11.24 10.20 20.94
C ARG A 39 11.75 9.14 19.96
N MET A 40 11.60 9.36 18.66
CA MET A 40 11.98 8.38 17.65
C MET A 40 13.47 8.51 17.30
N PRO A 41 14.19 7.40 17.11
CA PRO A 41 15.56 7.42 16.60
C PRO A 41 15.64 8.21 15.29
N GLY A 42 16.74 8.94 15.09
CA GLY A 42 16.94 9.80 13.91
C GLY A 42 17.67 9.14 12.75
N ALA A 43 18.18 7.91 12.95
CA ALA A 43 18.96 7.21 11.95
C ALA A 43 18.92 5.67 12.06
N LEU A 44 19.24 5.01 10.94
CA LEU A 44 19.29 3.55 10.80
C LEU A 44 20.41 3.14 9.85
N ALA A 45 21.18 2.09 10.19
CA ALA A 45 22.22 1.51 9.34
C ALA A 45 21.89 0.07 8.94
N VAL A 46 22.20 -0.27 7.69
CA VAL A 46 22.00 -1.59 7.07
C VAL A 46 23.35 -2.13 6.58
N LEU A 47 23.60 -3.41 6.85
CA LEU A 47 24.68 -4.20 6.28
C LEU A 47 24.08 -5.47 5.67
N GLY A 48 24.23 -5.65 4.37
CA GLY A 48 23.60 -6.72 3.60
C GLY A 48 22.08 -6.70 3.74
N ASP A 49 21.53 -7.76 4.33
CA ASP A 49 20.10 -7.98 4.56
C ASP A 49 19.64 -7.64 5.99
N ARG A 50 20.52 -7.02 6.80
CA ARG A 50 20.26 -6.77 8.23
C ARG A 50 20.39 -5.30 8.60
N ILE A 51 19.49 -4.88 9.48
CA ILE A 51 19.63 -3.64 10.23
C ILE A 51 20.67 -3.89 11.33
N VAL A 52 21.76 -3.12 11.32
CA VAL A 52 22.88 -3.28 12.27
C VAL A 52 22.91 -2.21 13.37
N ALA A 53 22.22 -1.09 13.16
CA ALA A 53 22.02 -0.07 14.19
C ALA A 53 20.75 0.76 13.93
N VAL A 54 20.11 1.19 15.01
CA VAL A 54 19.05 2.20 15.02
C VAL A 54 19.30 3.10 16.23
N GLY A 55 19.36 4.41 16.04
CA GLY A 55 19.77 5.31 17.11
C GLY A 55 19.77 6.78 16.70
N GLN A 56 20.56 7.57 17.43
CA GLN A 56 20.78 8.98 17.07
C GLN A 56 21.62 9.09 15.80
N ALA A 57 21.49 10.22 15.10
CA ALA A 57 22.13 10.43 13.81
C ALA A 57 23.67 10.32 13.90
N GLU A 58 24.24 10.84 14.97
CA GLU A 58 25.68 10.89 15.22
C GLU A 58 26.26 9.49 15.46
N GLU A 59 25.55 8.67 16.23
CA GLU A 59 25.96 7.30 16.57
C GLU A 59 25.96 6.39 15.34
N VAL A 60 24.91 6.50 14.53
CA VAL A 60 24.76 5.69 13.32
C VAL A 60 25.68 6.19 12.19
N ALA A 61 25.94 7.50 12.11
CA ALA A 61 26.86 8.07 11.13
C ALA A 61 28.30 7.54 11.27
N ALA A 62 28.72 7.15 12.48
CA ALA A 62 30.02 6.52 12.72
C ALA A 62 30.20 5.16 12.01
N LEU A 63 29.10 4.52 11.60
CA LEU A 63 29.12 3.26 10.84
C LEU A 63 29.25 3.49 9.33
N ALA A 64 29.19 4.74 8.86
CA ALA A 64 29.39 5.07 7.46
C ALA A 64 30.87 5.04 7.08
N GLY A 65 31.20 4.30 6.03
CA GLY A 65 32.50 4.25 5.38
C GLY A 65 32.48 4.83 3.98
N ARG A 66 33.61 4.74 3.27
CA ARG A 66 33.79 5.32 1.93
C ARG A 66 32.80 4.82 0.87
N SER A 67 32.29 3.60 1.01
CA SER A 67 31.36 2.96 0.08
C SER A 67 29.90 3.00 0.56
N THR A 68 29.63 3.56 1.75
CA THR A 68 28.29 3.61 2.31
C THR A 68 27.42 4.58 1.53
N ARG A 69 26.25 4.11 1.11
CA ARG A 69 25.20 4.99 0.59
C ARG A 69 24.49 5.67 1.74
N VAL A 70 24.46 7.00 1.75
CA VAL A 70 23.70 7.78 2.74
C VAL A 70 22.42 8.33 2.10
N VAL A 71 21.30 8.20 2.79
CA VAL A 71 19.99 8.69 2.37
C VAL A 71 19.44 9.64 3.44
N ASP A 72 19.34 10.91 3.10
CA ASP A 72 18.65 11.90 3.91
C ASP A 72 17.13 11.79 3.70
N LEU A 73 16.41 11.58 4.80
CA LEU A 73 14.96 11.46 4.83
C LEU A 73 14.26 12.83 4.73
N ALA A 74 14.97 13.95 4.91
CA ALA A 74 14.42 15.31 4.84
C ALA A 74 13.15 15.49 5.71
N GLY A 75 13.21 15.00 6.95
CA GLY A 75 12.13 15.02 7.94
C GLY A 75 11.03 13.96 7.74
N ARG A 76 11.13 13.10 6.72
CA ARG A 76 10.14 12.04 6.46
C ARG A 76 10.33 10.86 7.41
N LEU A 77 9.24 10.15 7.65
CA LEU A 77 9.20 8.97 8.52
C LEU A 77 9.66 7.72 7.77
N LEU A 78 10.68 7.05 8.31
CA LEU A 78 11.05 5.69 7.91
C LEU A 78 10.21 4.69 8.70
N VAL A 79 9.56 3.75 8.02
CA VAL A 79 8.72 2.70 8.63
C VAL A 79 9.16 1.31 8.16
N PRO A 80 8.86 0.24 8.93
CA PRO A 80 9.04 -1.11 8.45
C PRO A 80 8.23 -1.33 7.17
N GLY A 81 8.75 -2.15 6.26
CA GLY A 81 8.01 -2.58 5.08
C GLY A 81 6.71 -3.28 5.49
N PHE A 82 5.64 -3.08 4.71
CA PHE A 82 4.38 -3.76 4.95
C PHE A 82 4.53 -5.27 4.73
N ILE A 83 4.00 -6.06 5.67
CA ILE A 83 3.94 -7.51 5.59
C ILE A 83 2.47 -7.91 5.46
N ASP A 84 2.14 -8.54 4.33
CA ASP A 84 0.82 -9.14 4.12
C ASP A 84 0.91 -10.65 4.39
N ALA A 85 0.25 -11.10 5.45
CA ALA A 85 0.25 -12.50 5.87
C ALA A 85 -0.72 -13.37 5.06
N HIS A 86 -1.61 -12.78 4.26
CA HIS A 86 -2.63 -13.51 3.52
C HIS A 86 -2.98 -12.81 2.20
N ALA A 87 -2.05 -12.87 1.26
CA ALA A 87 -2.26 -12.37 -0.09
C ALA A 87 -2.49 -13.52 -1.09
N HIS A 88 -3.48 -13.38 -1.98
CA HIS A 88 -3.65 -14.27 -3.13
C HIS A 88 -2.85 -13.76 -4.34
N LEU A 89 -1.53 -13.64 -4.21
CA LEU A 89 -0.67 -13.00 -5.22
C LEU A 89 -0.86 -13.53 -6.64
N LEU A 90 -1.00 -14.85 -6.80
CA LEU A 90 -1.23 -15.47 -8.11
C LEU A 90 -2.61 -15.13 -8.69
N ALA A 91 -3.65 -15.10 -7.87
CA ALA A 91 -4.99 -14.70 -8.32
C ALA A 91 -5.02 -13.20 -8.69
N HIS A 92 -4.34 -12.36 -7.92
CA HIS A 92 -4.17 -10.94 -8.26
C HIS A 92 -3.41 -10.75 -9.57
N GLY A 93 -2.33 -11.51 -9.80
CA GLY A 93 -1.60 -11.50 -11.07
C GLY A 93 -2.47 -11.93 -12.24
N ALA A 94 -3.23 -13.02 -12.08
CA ALA A 94 -4.12 -13.55 -13.10
C ALA A 94 -5.23 -12.55 -13.50
N THR A 95 -5.75 -11.79 -12.53
CA THR A 95 -6.82 -10.80 -12.78
C THR A 95 -6.33 -9.50 -13.42
N ARG A 96 -5.02 -9.17 -13.36
CA ARG A 96 -4.48 -7.96 -14.04
C ARG A 96 -4.66 -7.98 -15.55
N GLY A 97 -4.69 -9.17 -16.14
CA GLY A 97 -4.96 -9.35 -17.55
C GLY A 97 -6.45 -9.40 -17.89
N GLU A 98 -7.36 -9.29 -16.93
CA GLU A 98 -8.80 -9.38 -17.19
C GLU A 98 -9.39 -8.01 -17.55
N ILE A 99 -10.54 -8.04 -18.22
CA ILE A 99 -11.30 -6.82 -18.49
C ILE A 99 -12.01 -6.40 -17.19
N ASP A 100 -11.83 -5.15 -16.80
CA ASP A 100 -12.58 -4.54 -15.70
C ASP A 100 -13.94 -4.05 -16.20
N CYS A 101 -15.01 -4.74 -15.78
CA CYS A 101 -16.39 -4.43 -16.12
C CYS A 101 -17.12 -3.69 -14.98
N LYS A 102 -16.42 -3.10 -14.01
CA LYS A 102 -17.09 -2.37 -12.92
C LYS A 102 -17.67 -1.06 -13.40
N TYR A 103 -18.82 -0.70 -12.84
CA TYR A 103 -19.36 0.66 -12.92
C TYR A 103 -18.46 1.64 -12.14
N PRO A 104 -18.20 2.87 -12.64
CA PRO A 104 -18.75 3.49 -13.85
C PRO A 104 -17.90 3.29 -15.12
N GLY A 105 -16.88 2.43 -15.08
CA GLY A 105 -15.97 2.17 -16.20
C GLY A 105 -16.64 1.46 -17.38
N ALA A 106 -17.45 0.45 -17.10
CA ALA A 106 -18.47 -0.07 -18.00
C ALA A 106 -19.84 0.29 -17.41
N ARG A 107 -20.73 0.93 -18.17
CA ARG A 107 -22.02 1.42 -17.64
C ARG A 107 -23.18 0.55 -18.07
N SER A 108 -23.00 -0.18 -19.15
CA SER A 108 -24.03 -1.01 -19.74
C SER A 108 -23.47 -2.37 -20.17
N ILE A 109 -24.39 -3.31 -20.40
CA ILE A 109 -24.03 -4.58 -21.06
C ILE A 109 -23.36 -4.33 -22.41
N ARG A 110 -23.76 -3.27 -23.12
CA ARG A 110 -23.16 -2.90 -24.41
C ARG A 110 -21.70 -2.48 -24.25
N ASP A 111 -21.37 -1.74 -23.20
CA ASP A 111 -19.98 -1.35 -22.92
C ASP A 111 -19.12 -2.58 -22.62
N ILE A 112 -19.64 -3.50 -21.79
CA ILE A 112 -18.97 -4.77 -21.49
C ILE A 112 -18.73 -5.58 -22.77
N GLN A 113 -19.75 -5.70 -23.63
CA GLN A 113 -19.62 -6.39 -24.93
C GLN A 113 -18.56 -5.74 -25.84
N ASN A 114 -18.50 -4.40 -25.87
CA ASN A 114 -17.48 -3.68 -26.63
C ASN A 114 -16.07 -3.94 -26.08
N LEU A 115 -15.89 -3.90 -24.75
CA LEU A 115 -14.61 -4.22 -24.11
C LEU A 115 -14.15 -5.65 -24.41
N ILE A 116 -15.08 -6.62 -24.35
CA ILE A 116 -14.80 -8.02 -24.71
C ILE A 116 -14.39 -8.12 -26.18
N ARG A 117 -15.08 -7.42 -27.08
CA ARG A 117 -14.76 -7.42 -28.51
C ARG A 117 -13.37 -6.85 -28.78
N GLU A 118 -13.03 -5.71 -28.19
CA GLU A 118 -11.70 -5.12 -28.36
C GLU A 118 -10.60 -6.04 -27.83
N ARG A 119 -10.83 -6.68 -26.67
CA ARG A 119 -9.86 -7.67 -26.17
C ARG A 119 -9.73 -8.88 -27.08
N ALA A 120 -10.83 -9.38 -27.63
CA ALA A 120 -10.81 -10.54 -28.52
C ALA A 120 -9.94 -10.29 -29.77
N ARG A 121 -9.90 -9.06 -30.30
CA ARG A 121 -9.10 -8.70 -31.49
C ARG A 121 -7.60 -8.90 -31.31
N VAL A 122 -7.10 -8.80 -30.08
CA VAL A 122 -5.68 -8.93 -29.75
C VAL A 122 -5.37 -10.23 -28.98
N THR A 123 -6.38 -11.08 -28.77
CA THR A 123 -6.23 -12.35 -28.05
C THR A 123 -5.99 -13.48 -29.06
N PRO A 124 -4.88 -14.23 -28.96
CA PRO A 124 -4.61 -15.31 -29.91
C PRO A 124 -5.71 -16.38 -29.93
N PRO A 125 -5.97 -17.03 -31.08
CA PRO A 125 -6.91 -18.14 -31.17
C PRO A 125 -6.65 -19.21 -30.11
N GLY A 126 -7.71 -19.74 -29.51
CA GLY A 126 -7.64 -20.77 -28.46
C GLY A 126 -7.31 -20.23 -27.06
N ARG A 127 -7.17 -18.91 -26.87
CA ARG A 127 -6.97 -18.29 -25.55
C ARG A 127 -8.27 -17.67 -25.03
N TRP A 128 -8.45 -17.71 -23.71
CA TRP A 128 -9.64 -17.16 -23.05
C TRP A 128 -9.57 -15.64 -22.95
N VAL A 129 -10.68 -14.98 -23.31
CA VAL A 129 -10.96 -13.60 -22.89
C VAL A 129 -11.67 -13.66 -21.54
N ARG A 130 -11.05 -13.09 -20.51
CA ARG A 130 -11.54 -13.10 -19.13
C ARG A 130 -11.94 -11.69 -18.70
N ALA A 131 -13.02 -11.60 -17.94
CA ALA A 131 -13.61 -10.34 -17.48
C ALA A 131 -14.19 -10.52 -16.08
N TRP A 132 -14.24 -9.44 -15.30
CA TRP A 132 -14.75 -9.45 -13.94
C TRP A 132 -15.47 -8.14 -13.60
N GLY A 133 -16.25 -8.13 -12.53
CA GLY A 133 -16.83 -6.89 -11.99
C GLY A 133 -18.20 -6.50 -12.53
N TYR A 134 -18.84 -7.35 -13.35
CA TYR A 134 -20.25 -7.20 -13.67
C TYR A 134 -21.09 -7.29 -12.39
N ASP A 135 -22.00 -6.32 -12.22
CA ASP A 135 -23.02 -6.32 -11.17
C ASP A 135 -24.35 -5.90 -11.77
N GLN A 136 -25.33 -6.81 -11.72
CA GLN A 136 -26.69 -6.63 -12.23
C GLN A 136 -27.46 -5.43 -11.63
N ARG A 137 -27.04 -4.94 -10.45
CA ARG A 137 -27.67 -3.80 -9.77
C ARG A 137 -27.20 -2.47 -10.35
N THR A 138 -25.94 -2.42 -10.78
CA THR A 138 -25.31 -1.21 -11.32
C THR A 138 -25.28 -1.17 -12.85
N HIS A 139 -25.40 -2.34 -13.49
CA HIS A 139 -25.51 -2.50 -14.94
C HIS A 139 -26.96 -2.85 -15.28
N PRO A 140 -27.85 -1.86 -15.42
CA PRO A 140 -29.25 -2.11 -15.71
C PRO A 140 -29.39 -2.88 -17.03
N ARG A 141 -30.32 -3.85 -17.05
CA ARG A 141 -30.74 -4.47 -18.31
C ARG A 141 -31.43 -3.42 -19.18
N VAL A 142 -31.37 -3.63 -20.50
CA VAL A 142 -32.16 -2.85 -21.46
C VAL A 142 -33.62 -2.80 -20.98
N GLY A 143 -34.14 -1.59 -20.75
CA GLY A 143 -35.51 -1.36 -20.26
C GLY A 143 -35.67 -1.12 -18.75
N ARG A 144 -34.60 -1.16 -17.95
CA ARG A 144 -34.64 -0.78 -16.51
C ARG A 144 -33.98 0.60 -16.31
N PRO A 145 -34.58 1.51 -15.53
CA PRO A 145 -33.98 2.83 -15.29
C PRO A 145 -32.60 2.69 -14.62
N GLU A 146 -31.72 3.65 -14.93
CA GLU A 146 -30.40 3.79 -14.31
C GLU A 146 -30.51 3.67 -12.78
N PRO A 147 -29.57 2.98 -12.10
CA PRO A 147 -29.59 2.87 -10.66
C PRO A 147 -29.57 4.29 -10.10
N ARG A 148 -30.61 4.67 -9.34
CA ARG A 148 -30.62 5.97 -8.66
C ARG A 148 -29.39 5.99 -7.76
N GLY A 149 -28.41 6.82 -8.13
CA GLY A 149 -27.24 7.06 -7.30
C GLY A 149 -27.73 7.34 -5.88
N THR A 150 -27.07 6.74 -4.89
CA THR A 150 -27.35 7.00 -3.48
C THR A 150 -26.96 8.44 -3.14
N ARG A 151 -27.68 9.43 -3.69
CA ARG A 151 -27.81 10.74 -3.08
C ARG A 151 -28.60 10.49 -1.81
N ARG A 152 -27.88 10.18 -0.72
CA ARG A 152 -28.37 10.52 0.61
C ARG A 152 -28.52 12.03 0.62
N GLU A 153 -29.67 12.53 0.20
CA GLU A 153 -30.10 13.87 0.56
C GLU A 153 -30.25 13.86 2.09
N HIS A 154 -29.17 14.24 2.77
CA HIS A 154 -29.30 14.84 4.08
C HIS A 154 -30.12 16.11 3.87
N ARG A 155 -31.44 15.97 4.01
CA ARG A 155 -32.34 17.08 4.33
C ARG A 155 -31.75 17.72 5.59
N ARG A 156 -30.94 18.76 5.41
CA ARG A 156 -30.65 19.73 6.45
C ARG A 156 -32.01 20.25 6.90
N ARG A 157 -32.46 19.83 8.07
CA ARG A 157 -33.47 20.60 8.80
C ARG A 157 -32.83 21.96 9.06
N ARG A 158 -33.32 22.98 8.36
CA ARG A 158 -33.05 24.39 8.66
C ARG A 158 -34.14 24.88 9.62
N PRO A 159 -33.88 26.04 10.23
CA PRO A 159 -33.13 26.23 11.46
C PRO A 159 -33.93 25.84 12.71
#